data_AF-A0AB34FHV6-F1
#
_entry.id   AF-A0AB34FHV6-F1
#
_cell.length_a   1.000
_cell.length_b   1.000
_cell.length_c   1.000
_cell.angle_alpha   90.00
_cell.angle_beta   90.00
_cell.angle_gamma   90.00
#
_symmetry.space_group_name_H-M   'P 1'
#
loop_
_entity.id
_entity.type
_entity.pdbx_description
1 polymer ?
#
loop_
_entity_poly.entity_id
_entity_poly.type
_entity_poly.pdbx_seq_one_letter_code
_entity_poly.pdbx_strand_id
1 'polypeptide(L)'
;MAADDPYTAADERARAARRAGIQAKKDEQPANTARSYAAKQREWKAHGSLYSWPDGELVTPDKLAAWLKEDILLRRVVPPQKKRKPRARGKLTGNGNGEAVQVRQQREQEQLEAAAMAEAESLAEALDVPLAEAAELLADDREGYVPPTGLATTAVDLTVGSLLTRGTIDAYIAAVIELWRLQVAHGNANTENPRGAAVRGRLFPEEWLRIQHLLLSGAAYTPQNLRTRVDLLLGHYYLLRGENRRKMELADLSLLDYPPSEGPTPCGCLVSLLRDGKLNKTARKEFMGALRHKDPLFCTQGALAQLFFWRWHVAGEPAPSFRRRKDWYRIKVLVGRDREQELSYPTQLQETWRIFGAAGLIASKKTHLPRRVGAQDAETHGTSLAQISQAGRWNQSVLCQAYLTHLPRQFMRIVAGFSASPGDYFLARAAHEPPYVLQKHLWPWIEEWEPRFEARARRQCWAEGGLDDDDLAADGFLKLMRRLRIVLLQDLAVLQPRYPSLPFFAYAPFNGPEWDVFAVAVRSTAVGATEPVSLLVRRALPELSCVLESTRQ
;
A
#
# COMPACT_ATOMS: atom_id res chain seq x y z
N MET A 1 -30.28 -32.59 47.34
CA MET A 1 -30.42 -31.15 47.05
C MET A 1 -29.08 -30.68 46.48
N ALA A 2 -28.97 -30.61 45.16
CA ALA A 2 -27.77 -30.09 44.50
C ALA A 2 -27.82 -28.56 44.61
N ALA A 3 -26.77 -27.96 45.16
CA ALA A 3 -26.64 -26.51 45.25
C ALA A 3 -26.26 -25.96 43.87
N ASP A 4 -27.09 -25.08 43.32
CA ASP A 4 -26.81 -24.35 42.08
C ASP A 4 -25.56 -23.48 42.25
N ASP A 5 -24.57 -23.70 41.39
CA ASP A 5 -23.32 -22.95 41.36
C ASP A 5 -23.60 -21.49 40.91
N PRO A 6 -23.30 -20.47 41.75
CA PRO A 6 -23.59 -19.07 41.45
C PRO A 6 -22.83 -18.54 40.22
N TYR A 7 -21.73 -19.18 39.80
CA TYR A 7 -20.96 -18.78 38.62
C TYR A 7 -21.70 -19.11 37.31
N THR A 8 -22.36 -20.27 37.24
CA THR A 8 -23.21 -20.68 36.11
C THR A 8 -24.43 -19.78 35.95
N ALA A 9 -25.08 -19.39 37.06
CA ALA A 9 -26.24 -18.50 37.02
C ALA A 9 -25.88 -17.07 36.55
N ALA A 10 -24.68 -16.59 36.87
CA ALA A 10 -24.19 -15.29 36.40
C ALA A 10 -23.87 -15.29 34.90
N ASP A 11 -23.25 -16.36 34.38
CA ASP A 11 -22.94 -16.51 32.96
C ASP A 11 -24.23 -16.68 32.11
N GLU A 12 -25.22 -17.43 32.62
CA GLU A 12 -26.53 -17.54 31.96
C GLU A 12 -27.28 -16.21 31.87
N ARG A 13 -27.25 -15.39 32.93
CA ARG A 13 -27.81 -14.03 32.93
C ARG A 13 -27.10 -13.13 31.92
N ALA A 14 -25.77 -13.20 31.84
CA ALA A 14 -24.99 -12.45 30.85
C ALA A 14 -25.32 -12.87 29.40
N ARG A 15 -25.48 -14.18 29.14
CA ARG A 15 -25.91 -14.71 27.84
C ARG A 15 -27.36 -14.32 27.52
N ALA A 16 -28.26 -14.30 28.49
CA ALA A 16 -29.65 -13.87 28.31
C ALA A 16 -29.73 -12.37 27.98
N ALA A 17 -28.96 -11.52 28.66
CA ALA A 17 -28.87 -10.09 28.37
C ALA A 17 -28.30 -9.82 26.97
N ARG A 18 -27.27 -10.56 26.54
CA ARG A 18 -26.74 -10.49 25.16
C ARG A 18 -27.77 -10.92 24.12
N ARG A 19 -28.51 -12.02 24.37
CA ARG A 19 -29.60 -12.49 23.50
C ARG A 19 -30.70 -11.42 23.35
N ALA A 20 -31.14 -10.82 24.44
CA ALA A 20 -32.13 -9.76 24.45
C ALA A 20 -31.66 -8.50 23.67
N GLY A 21 -30.41 -8.09 23.86
CA GLY A 21 -29.84 -6.94 23.15
C GLY A 21 -29.66 -7.16 21.64
N ILE A 22 -29.39 -8.39 21.20
CA ILE A 22 -29.31 -8.74 19.78
C ILE A 22 -30.71 -8.81 19.16
N GLN A 23 -31.69 -9.38 19.87
CA GLN A 23 -33.07 -9.44 19.41
C GLN A 23 -33.70 -8.04 19.29
N ALA A 24 -33.50 -7.16 20.26
CA ALA A 24 -33.96 -5.77 20.19
C ALA A 24 -33.40 -5.03 18.95
N LYS A 25 -32.10 -5.21 18.63
CA LYS A 25 -31.50 -4.64 17.42
C LYS A 25 -32.06 -5.22 16.12
N LYS A 26 -32.52 -6.48 16.16
CA LYS A 26 -33.18 -7.14 15.02
C LYS A 26 -34.60 -6.60 14.83
N ASP A 27 -35.30 -6.32 15.93
CA ASP A 27 -36.66 -5.76 15.92
C ASP A 27 -36.66 -4.29 15.47
N GLU A 28 -35.57 -3.55 15.72
CA GLU A 28 -35.34 -2.18 15.23
C GLU A 28 -34.85 -2.12 13.76
N GLN A 29 -34.57 -3.27 13.13
CA GLN A 29 -33.97 -3.31 11.80
C GLN A 29 -34.99 -2.94 10.71
N PRO A 30 -34.63 -2.10 9.71
CA PRO A 30 -35.52 -1.78 8.61
C PRO A 30 -36.01 -3.04 7.88
N ALA A 31 -37.32 -3.13 7.61
CA ALA A 31 -37.96 -4.33 7.05
C ALA A 31 -37.36 -4.84 5.72
N ASN A 32 -36.71 -3.95 4.95
CA ASN A 32 -36.00 -4.32 3.72
C ASN A 32 -34.66 -5.01 4.01
N THR A 33 -33.95 -4.56 5.05
CA THR A 33 -32.67 -5.15 5.48
C THR A 33 -32.90 -6.52 6.10
N ALA A 34 -33.91 -6.67 6.97
CA ALA A 34 -34.26 -7.95 7.57
C ALA A 34 -34.61 -9.03 6.51
N ARG A 35 -35.40 -8.66 5.49
CA ARG A 35 -35.72 -9.55 4.36
C ARG A 35 -34.49 -9.89 3.53
N SER A 36 -33.63 -8.90 3.25
CA SER A 36 -32.39 -9.09 2.51
C SER A 36 -31.41 -10.03 3.22
N TYR A 37 -31.28 -9.91 4.55
CA TYR A 37 -30.39 -10.74 5.35
C TYR A 37 -30.93 -12.16 5.51
N ALA A 38 -32.23 -12.32 5.75
CA ALA A 38 -32.86 -13.63 5.83
C ALA A 38 -32.71 -14.45 4.53
N ALA A 39 -32.72 -13.80 3.36
CA ALA A 39 -32.42 -14.47 2.09
C ALA A 39 -30.97 -14.99 2.05
N LYS A 40 -30.01 -14.12 2.37
CA LYS A 40 -28.57 -14.46 2.34
C LYS A 40 -28.16 -15.50 3.40
N GLN A 41 -28.80 -15.48 4.57
CA GLN A 41 -28.62 -16.49 5.61
C GLN A 41 -29.19 -17.85 5.20
N ARG A 42 -30.29 -17.89 4.42
CA ARG A 42 -30.78 -19.16 3.84
C ARG A 42 -29.80 -19.73 2.83
N GLU A 43 -29.21 -18.87 2.00
CA GLU A 43 -28.17 -19.29 1.05
C GLU A 43 -26.92 -19.83 1.75
N TRP A 44 -26.48 -19.18 2.83
CA TRP A 44 -25.40 -19.69 3.69
C TRP A 44 -25.69 -21.10 4.22
N LYS A 45 -26.88 -21.30 4.79
CA LYS A 45 -27.30 -22.61 5.33
C LYS A 45 -27.36 -23.67 4.24
N ALA A 46 -27.90 -23.34 3.07
CA ALA A 46 -27.97 -24.25 1.92
C ALA A 46 -26.58 -24.66 1.40
N HIS A 47 -25.63 -23.72 1.36
CA HIS A 47 -24.24 -24.01 1.00
C HIS A 47 -23.55 -24.94 2.01
N GLY A 48 -23.81 -24.77 3.31
CA GLY A 48 -23.31 -25.64 4.37
C GLY A 48 -23.74 -27.10 4.21
N SER A 49 -24.95 -27.34 3.70
CA SER A 49 -25.50 -28.68 3.44
C SER A 49 -24.85 -29.40 2.24
N LEU A 50 -24.27 -28.67 1.28
CA LEU A 50 -23.61 -29.23 0.10
C LEU A 50 -22.18 -29.73 0.39
N TYR A 51 -21.49 -29.13 1.36
CA TYR A 51 -20.08 -29.40 1.66
C TYR A 51 -19.85 -30.31 2.89
N SER A 52 -20.91 -30.82 3.52
CA SER A 52 -20.85 -31.81 4.63
C SER A 52 -19.92 -31.42 5.79
N TRP A 53 -19.95 -30.15 6.22
CA TRP A 53 -19.10 -29.68 7.32
C TRP A 53 -19.44 -30.39 8.64
N PRO A 54 -18.44 -30.87 9.42
CA PRO A 54 -18.66 -31.64 10.66
C PRO A 54 -19.49 -30.92 11.73
N ASP A 55 -19.43 -29.59 11.73
CA ASP A 55 -20.03 -28.66 12.69
C ASP A 55 -21.25 -27.93 12.10
N GLY A 56 -21.77 -28.38 10.95
CA GLY A 56 -23.06 -27.95 10.39
C GLY A 56 -23.16 -26.46 10.05
N GLU A 57 -24.28 -25.83 10.42
CA GLU A 57 -24.63 -24.43 10.10
C GLU A 57 -23.79 -23.38 10.86
N LEU A 58 -22.85 -23.81 11.73
CA LEU A 58 -22.02 -22.90 12.50
C LEU A 58 -21.15 -22.02 11.61
N VAL A 59 -21.19 -20.72 11.87
CA VAL A 59 -20.36 -19.73 11.18
C VAL A 59 -18.97 -19.75 11.80
N THR A 60 -17.97 -20.10 10.99
CA THR A 60 -16.55 -19.98 11.32
C THR A 60 -15.86 -19.02 10.35
N PRO A 61 -14.75 -18.38 10.76
CA PRO A 61 -13.98 -17.50 9.88
C PRO A 61 -13.57 -18.17 8.55
N ASP A 62 -13.13 -19.42 8.59
CA ASP A 62 -12.66 -20.17 7.41
C ASP A 62 -13.80 -20.56 6.47
N LYS A 63 -14.95 -21.01 7.01
CA LYS A 63 -16.12 -21.32 6.19
C LYS A 63 -16.66 -20.10 5.47
N LEU A 64 -16.65 -18.94 6.14
CA LEU A 64 -17.09 -17.68 5.52
C LEU A 64 -16.13 -17.27 4.41
N ALA A 65 -14.82 -17.42 4.61
CA ALA A 65 -13.82 -17.15 3.57
C ALA A 65 -13.98 -18.09 2.36
N ALA A 66 -14.16 -19.40 2.60
CA ALA A 66 -14.38 -20.40 1.55
C ALA A 66 -15.65 -20.10 0.74
N TRP A 67 -16.78 -19.87 1.40
CA TRP A 67 -18.05 -19.55 0.73
C TRP A 67 -17.98 -18.26 -0.11
N LEU A 68 -17.28 -17.24 0.39
CA LEU A 68 -17.08 -16.02 -0.37
C LEU A 68 -16.23 -16.27 -1.63
N LYS A 69 -15.14 -17.03 -1.51
CA LYS A 69 -14.19 -17.29 -2.58
C LYS A 69 -14.73 -18.24 -3.66
N GLU A 70 -15.42 -19.28 -3.24
CA GLU A 70 -15.84 -20.39 -4.12
C GLU A 70 -17.21 -20.15 -4.77
N ASP A 71 -18.02 -19.23 -4.22
CA ASP A 71 -19.37 -18.97 -4.73
C ASP A 71 -19.64 -17.47 -4.89
N ILE A 72 -19.77 -16.71 -3.80
CA ILE A 72 -20.30 -15.34 -3.85
C ILE A 72 -19.48 -14.40 -4.74
N LEU A 73 -18.14 -14.51 -4.72
CA LEU A 73 -17.25 -13.70 -5.55
C LEU A 73 -17.26 -14.09 -7.03
N LEU A 74 -17.79 -15.28 -7.38
CA LEU A 74 -17.89 -15.76 -8.76
C LEU A 74 -19.24 -15.41 -9.41
N ARG A 75 -20.22 -14.96 -8.64
CA ARG A 75 -21.58 -14.65 -9.13
C ARG A 75 -21.64 -13.36 -9.94
N ARG A 76 -22.53 -13.35 -10.95
CA ARG A 76 -22.77 -12.23 -11.87
C ARG A 76 -24.16 -11.62 -11.68
N VAL A 77 -24.29 -10.32 -11.97
CA VAL A 77 -25.54 -9.56 -11.83
C VAL A 77 -26.53 -9.93 -12.95
N VAL A 78 -27.76 -10.26 -12.56
CA VAL A 78 -28.89 -10.67 -13.43
C VAL A 78 -29.72 -9.45 -13.86
N PRO A 79 -30.27 -9.38 -15.09
CA PRO A 79 -30.95 -8.19 -15.60
C PRO A 79 -32.23 -7.83 -14.81
N PRO A 80 -32.49 -6.54 -14.52
CA PRO A 80 -33.75 -6.11 -13.91
C PRO A 80 -34.89 -5.94 -14.95
N GLN A 81 -36.09 -6.44 -14.64
CA GLN A 81 -37.32 -6.11 -15.38
C GLN A 81 -37.82 -4.70 -15.00
N LYS A 82 -37.83 -3.77 -15.97
CA LYS A 82 -38.20 -2.35 -15.76
C LYS A 82 -39.71 -2.16 -15.52
N LYS A 83 -40.09 -1.44 -14.45
CA LYS A 83 -41.38 -0.72 -14.31
C LYS A 83 -41.11 0.79 -14.25
N ARG A 84 -41.80 1.57 -15.09
CA ARG A 84 -41.69 3.05 -15.17
C ARG A 84 -42.59 3.74 -14.13
N LYS A 85 -42.11 4.85 -13.53
CA LYS A 85 -42.94 5.89 -12.87
C LYS A 85 -42.36 7.31 -13.08
N PRO A 86 -43.18 8.38 -12.97
CA PRO A 86 -42.95 9.69 -13.62
C PRO A 86 -42.33 10.77 -12.72
N ARG A 87 -41.81 11.84 -13.37
CA ARG A 87 -41.07 12.99 -12.81
C ARG A 87 -41.96 14.05 -12.14
N ALA A 88 -41.44 14.71 -11.09
CA ALA A 88 -41.97 15.94 -10.49
C ALA A 88 -40.95 17.09 -10.54
N ARG A 89 -41.43 18.34 -10.54
CA ARG A 89 -40.74 19.60 -10.94
C ARG A 89 -40.91 20.69 -9.87
N GLY A 90 -39.91 21.57 -9.71
CA GLY A 90 -39.97 22.88 -9.02
C GLY A 90 -38.99 23.02 -7.86
N LYS A 91 -38.41 24.18 -7.49
CA LYS A 91 -38.40 25.59 -7.96
C LYS A 91 -37.18 26.24 -7.26
N LEU A 92 -36.53 27.25 -7.88
CA LEU A 92 -35.41 28.01 -7.32
C LEU A 92 -35.83 29.48 -7.10
N THR A 93 -35.34 30.10 -6.03
CA THR A 93 -35.37 31.56 -5.78
C THR A 93 -34.01 32.00 -5.27
N GLY A 94 -33.44 33.04 -5.89
CA GLY A 94 -32.08 33.53 -5.63
C GLY A 94 -32.00 34.70 -4.66
N ASN A 95 -30.78 35.23 -4.47
CA ASN A 95 -30.57 36.61 -4.05
C ASN A 95 -29.18 37.13 -4.47
N GLY A 96 -29.16 38.33 -5.04
CA GLY A 96 -28.02 39.01 -5.66
C GLY A 96 -27.24 39.87 -4.68
N ASN A 97 -25.91 39.71 -4.72
CA ASN A 97 -24.83 40.56 -4.21
C ASN A 97 -23.50 39.79 -4.23
N GLY A 98 -23.55 38.49 -4.52
CA GLY A 98 -22.40 37.67 -4.92
C GLY A 98 -22.12 37.68 -6.43
N GLU A 99 -22.87 38.40 -7.26
CA GLU A 99 -22.91 38.19 -8.72
C GLU A 99 -21.57 38.35 -9.44
N ALA A 100 -20.74 39.35 -9.11
CA ALA A 100 -19.43 39.52 -9.76
C ALA A 100 -18.43 38.43 -9.34
N VAL A 101 -18.48 38.00 -8.07
CA VAL A 101 -17.67 36.88 -7.56
C VAL A 101 -18.19 35.54 -8.10
N GLN A 102 -19.51 35.40 -8.22
CA GLN A 102 -20.20 34.22 -8.75
C GLN A 102 -19.97 34.06 -10.26
N VAL A 103 -20.00 35.14 -11.04
CA VAL A 103 -19.69 35.11 -12.48
C VAL A 103 -18.23 34.74 -12.70
N ARG A 104 -17.31 35.26 -11.87
CA ARG A 104 -15.90 34.85 -11.91
C ARG A 104 -15.72 33.38 -11.51
N GLN A 105 -16.36 32.94 -10.43
CA GLN A 105 -16.34 31.54 -9.97
C GLN A 105 -16.99 30.60 -10.98
N GLN A 106 -18.07 31.01 -11.65
CA GLN A 106 -18.71 30.26 -12.73
C GLN A 106 -17.78 30.12 -13.92
N ARG A 107 -17.13 31.19 -14.37
CA ARG A 107 -16.13 31.13 -15.45
C ARG A 107 -14.94 30.26 -15.08
N GLU A 108 -14.42 30.38 -13.86
CA GLU A 108 -13.34 29.52 -13.35
C GLU A 108 -13.79 28.04 -13.31
N GLN A 109 -15.04 27.77 -12.88
CA GLN A 109 -15.61 26.43 -12.85
C GLN A 109 -15.81 25.85 -14.26
N GLU A 110 -16.33 26.65 -15.20
CA GLU A 110 -16.50 26.27 -16.62
C GLU A 110 -15.15 25.97 -17.28
N GLN A 111 -14.11 26.77 -16.98
CA GLN A 111 -12.75 26.52 -17.47
C GLN A 111 -12.17 25.23 -16.89
N LEU A 112 -12.36 24.98 -15.59
CA LEU A 112 -11.92 23.74 -14.94
C LEU A 112 -12.66 22.52 -15.49
N GLU A 113 -13.96 22.65 -15.75
CA GLU A 113 -14.78 21.57 -16.32
C GLU A 113 -14.40 21.29 -17.78
N ALA A 114 -14.15 22.33 -18.59
CA ALA A 114 -13.66 22.18 -19.96
C ALA A 114 -12.26 21.54 -20.01
N ALA A 115 -11.35 21.94 -19.11
CA ALA A 115 -10.04 21.33 -18.99
C ALA A 115 -10.13 19.86 -18.56
N ALA A 116 -11.00 19.54 -17.59
CA ALA A 116 -11.24 18.17 -17.14
C ALA A 116 -11.87 17.29 -18.24
N MET A 117 -12.74 17.87 -19.08
CA MET A 117 -13.33 17.21 -20.25
C MET A 117 -12.26 16.89 -21.30
N ALA A 118 -11.46 17.89 -21.69
CA ALA A 118 -10.40 17.72 -22.69
C ALA A 118 -9.35 16.69 -22.23
N GLU A 119 -9.02 16.66 -20.94
CA GLU A 119 -8.12 15.65 -20.37
C GLU A 119 -8.74 14.25 -20.43
N ALA A 120 -10.03 14.11 -20.12
CA ALA A 120 -10.75 12.83 -20.21
C ALA A 120 -10.87 12.34 -21.65
N GLU A 121 -11.14 13.22 -22.61
CA GLU A 121 -11.20 12.90 -24.05
C GLU A 121 -9.84 12.43 -24.57
N SER A 122 -8.77 13.16 -24.25
CA SER A 122 -7.40 12.79 -24.61
C SER A 122 -7.02 11.42 -24.03
N LEU A 123 -7.42 11.14 -22.78
CA LEU A 123 -7.17 9.85 -22.16
C LEU A 123 -8.01 8.72 -22.77
N ALA A 124 -9.28 8.98 -23.08
CA ALA A 124 -10.19 8.02 -23.69
C ALA A 124 -9.67 7.57 -25.07
N GLU A 125 -9.20 8.53 -25.87
CA GLU A 125 -8.56 8.25 -27.16
C GLU A 125 -7.26 7.46 -26.98
N ALA A 126 -6.39 7.88 -26.05
CA ALA A 126 -5.10 7.23 -25.85
C ALA A 126 -5.20 5.76 -25.38
N LEU A 127 -6.29 5.40 -24.70
CA LEU A 127 -6.50 4.08 -24.13
C LEU A 127 -7.53 3.23 -24.87
N ASP A 128 -8.24 3.81 -25.85
CA ASP A 128 -9.38 3.20 -26.53
C ASP A 128 -10.46 2.72 -25.53
N VAL A 129 -10.88 3.61 -24.63
CA VAL A 129 -11.91 3.33 -23.60
C VAL A 129 -13.05 4.34 -23.65
N PRO A 130 -14.26 4.02 -23.13
CA PRO A 130 -15.35 4.98 -23.04
C PRO A 130 -14.96 6.24 -22.24
N LEU A 131 -15.42 7.41 -22.70
CA LEU A 131 -15.12 8.71 -22.07
C LEU A 131 -15.48 8.75 -20.57
N ALA A 132 -16.58 8.12 -20.17
CA ALA A 132 -16.96 8.02 -18.76
C ALA A 132 -15.97 7.19 -17.93
N GLU A 133 -15.43 6.10 -18.50
CA GLU A 133 -14.39 5.29 -17.84
C GLU A 133 -13.09 6.08 -17.69
N ALA A 134 -12.70 6.86 -18.71
CA ALA A 134 -11.53 7.74 -18.64
C ALA A 134 -11.67 8.80 -17.52
N ALA A 135 -12.85 9.41 -17.36
CA ALA A 135 -13.11 10.37 -16.29
C ALA A 135 -13.05 9.73 -14.89
N GLU A 136 -13.57 8.50 -14.71
CA GLU A 136 -13.43 7.76 -13.45
C GLU A 136 -11.97 7.43 -13.12
N LEU A 137 -11.22 6.98 -14.13
CA LEU A 137 -9.80 6.67 -14.03
C LEU A 137 -9.00 7.89 -13.55
N LEU A 138 -9.27 9.09 -14.09
CA LEU A 138 -8.64 10.34 -13.66
C LEU A 138 -9.03 10.73 -12.22
N ALA A 139 -10.30 10.56 -11.84
CA ALA A 139 -10.77 10.85 -10.50
C ALA A 139 -10.13 9.97 -9.41
N ASP A 140 -9.83 8.72 -9.77
CA ASP A 140 -9.16 7.78 -8.88
C ASP A 140 -7.64 8.05 -8.78
N ASP A 141 -7.04 8.50 -9.87
CA ASP A 141 -5.59 8.75 -9.93
C ASP A 141 -5.19 10.07 -9.28
N ARG A 142 -5.93 11.16 -9.57
CA ARG A 142 -5.54 12.53 -9.25
C ARG A 142 -6.28 13.09 -8.04
N GLU A 143 -5.54 13.82 -7.22
CA GLU A 143 -6.08 14.39 -6.01
C GLU A 143 -6.74 15.75 -6.27
N GLY A 144 -8.07 15.80 -6.23
CA GLY A 144 -8.84 17.04 -6.47
C GLY A 144 -9.43 17.17 -7.87
N TYR A 145 -9.21 16.18 -8.74
CA TYR A 145 -9.94 16.06 -10.00
C TYR A 145 -11.44 15.88 -9.73
N VAL A 146 -12.26 16.67 -10.41
CA VAL A 146 -13.72 16.60 -10.38
C VAL A 146 -14.16 16.21 -11.79
N PRO A 147 -14.78 15.03 -11.99
CA PRO A 147 -15.30 14.63 -13.29
C PRO A 147 -16.29 15.68 -13.83
N PRO A 148 -16.33 15.90 -15.16
CA PRO A 148 -17.34 16.76 -15.76
C PRO A 148 -18.76 16.32 -15.38
N THR A 149 -19.66 17.27 -15.20
CA THR A 149 -20.99 17.05 -14.60
C THR A 149 -21.83 16.04 -15.38
N GLY A 150 -21.63 15.93 -16.71
CA GLY A 150 -22.29 14.95 -17.57
C GLY A 150 -21.65 13.55 -17.63
N LEU A 151 -20.41 13.42 -17.16
CA LEU A 151 -19.65 12.16 -17.10
C LEU A 151 -19.55 11.61 -15.68
N ALA A 152 -19.95 12.40 -14.68
CA ALA A 152 -20.09 11.96 -13.31
C ALA A 152 -21.12 10.82 -13.27
N THR A 153 -20.62 9.60 -13.14
CA THR A 153 -21.47 8.42 -12.96
C THR A 153 -22.32 8.60 -11.70
N THR A 154 -23.62 8.81 -11.88
CA THR A 154 -24.57 8.22 -10.92
C THR A 154 -24.35 6.71 -11.00
N ALA A 155 -24.23 6.04 -9.85
CA ALA A 155 -23.73 4.66 -9.70
C ALA A 155 -24.58 3.54 -10.35
N VAL A 156 -25.23 3.81 -11.48
CA VAL A 156 -26.24 2.98 -12.11
C VAL A 156 -26.05 3.02 -13.64
N ASP A 157 -25.00 2.39 -14.19
CA ASP A 157 -25.06 1.78 -15.54
C ASP A 157 -23.85 0.91 -15.91
N LEU A 158 -23.41 0.02 -15.01
CA LEU A 158 -22.49 -1.09 -15.33
C LEU A 158 -23.00 -2.41 -14.71
N THR A 159 -24.18 -2.91 -15.12
CA THR A 159 -24.89 -3.90 -14.27
C THR A 159 -25.39 -5.19 -14.93
N VAL A 160 -25.13 -5.48 -16.21
CA VAL A 160 -25.55 -6.78 -16.78
C VAL A 160 -24.34 -7.66 -17.07
N GLY A 161 -24.22 -8.80 -16.37
CA GLY A 161 -23.13 -9.76 -16.55
C GLY A 161 -21.82 -9.48 -15.79
N SER A 162 -21.72 -8.33 -15.11
CA SER A 162 -20.59 -7.99 -14.21
C SER A 162 -20.65 -8.78 -12.91
N LEU A 163 -19.51 -8.96 -12.23
CA LEU A 163 -19.46 -9.57 -10.89
C LEU A 163 -20.23 -8.73 -9.87
N LEU A 164 -20.68 -9.36 -8.78
CA LEU A 164 -21.41 -8.66 -7.72
C LEU A 164 -20.65 -7.42 -7.21
N THR A 165 -21.39 -6.32 -7.00
CA THR A 165 -20.80 -5.09 -6.47
C THR A 165 -20.33 -5.27 -5.03
N ARG A 166 -19.33 -4.49 -4.60
CA ARG A 166 -18.81 -4.51 -3.22
C ARG A 166 -19.93 -4.35 -2.18
N GLY A 167 -20.89 -3.45 -2.42
CA GLY A 167 -22.03 -3.25 -1.51
C GLY A 167 -22.91 -4.50 -1.37
N THR A 168 -23.10 -5.25 -2.47
CA THR A 168 -23.81 -6.53 -2.43
C THR A 168 -23.03 -7.57 -1.62
N ILE A 169 -21.72 -7.70 -1.84
CA ILE A 169 -20.87 -8.66 -1.12
C ILE A 169 -20.76 -8.29 0.37
N ASP A 170 -20.69 -6.99 0.70
CA ASP A 170 -20.75 -6.49 2.09
C ASP A 170 -22.08 -6.82 2.77
N ALA A 171 -23.20 -6.82 2.04
CA ALA A 171 -24.48 -7.27 2.55
C ALA A 171 -24.51 -8.78 2.85
N TYR A 172 -23.80 -9.62 2.08
CA TYR A 172 -23.60 -11.05 2.40
C TYR A 172 -22.79 -11.23 3.67
N ILE A 173 -21.66 -10.53 3.81
CA ILE A 173 -20.87 -10.56 5.04
C ILE A 173 -21.69 -10.10 6.23
N ALA A 174 -22.40 -8.97 6.12
CA ALA A 174 -23.15 -8.42 7.23
C ALA A 174 -24.27 -9.37 7.68
N ALA A 175 -24.95 -10.02 6.73
CA ALA A 175 -25.98 -11.02 7.02
C ALA A 175 -25.41 -12.25 7.77
N VAL A 176 -24.23 -12.75 7.36
CA VAL A 176 -23.60 -13.90 8.03
C VAL A 176 -22.95 -13.53 9.37
N ILE A 177 -22.44 -12.30 9.53
CA ILE A 177 -21.97 -11.79 10.83
C ILE A 177 -23.13 -11.66 11.81
N GLU A 178 -24.31 -11.24 11.36
CA GLU A 178 -25.50 -11.19 12.21
C GLU A 178 -25.90 -12.61 12.67
N LEU A 179 -25.81 -13.60 11.78
CA LEU A 179 -26.03 -15.01 12.13
C LEU A 179 -24.99 -15.51 13.14
N TRP A 180 -23.70 -15.20 12.96
CA TRP A 180 -22.64 -15.54 13.92
C TRP A 180 -22.89 -14.92 15.30
N ARG A 181 -23.29 -13.64 15.38
CA ARG A 181 -23.61 -12.98 16.65
C ARG A 181 -24.74 -13.69 17.39
N LEU A 182 -25.75 -14.17 16.67
CA LEU A 182 -26.83 -14.98 17.24
C LEU A 182 -26.30 -16.32 17.75
N GLN A 183 -25.49 -17.03 16.95
CA GLN A 183 -24.90 -18.32 17.35
C GLN A 183 -24.04 -18.19 18.63
N VAL A 184 -23.20 -17.15 18.73
CA VAL A 184 -22.40 -16.87 19.94
C VAL A 184 -23.30 -16.58 21.14
N ALA A 185 -24.38 -15.81 20.95
CA ALA A 185 -25.34 -15.54 22.02
C ALA A 185 -26.10 -16.80 22.50
N HIS A 186 -26.21 -17.81 21.63
CA HIS A 186 -26.77 -19.13 21.94
C HIS A 186 -25.72 -20.13 22.49
N GLY A 187 -24.48 -19.70 22.74
CA GLY A 187 -23.46 -20.52 23.39
C GLY A 187 -22.45 -21.19 22.44
N ASN A 188 -22.31 -20.72 21.20
CA ASN A 188 -21.25 -21.18 20.29
C ASN A 188 -19.85 -20.87 20.87
N ALA A 189 -18.97 -21.87 20.90
CA ALA A 189 -17.59 -21.76 21.38
C ALA A 189 -16.66 -20.96 20.44
N ASN A 190 -17.06 -20.74 19.17
CA ASN A 190 -16.27 -19.94 18.23
C ASN A 190 -16.48 -18.43 18.43
N THR A 191 -15.57 -17.81 19.18
CA THR A 191 -15.60 -16.37 19.52
C THR A 191 -14.78 -15.51 18.56
N GLU A 192 -14.07 -16.09 17.59
CA GLU A 192 -13.31 -15.33 16.61
C GLU A 192 -14.26 -14.63 15.63
N ASN A 193 -14.08 -13.32 15.45
CA ASN A 193 -14.93 -12.52 14.56
C ASN A 193 -14.68 -12.90 13.09
N PRO A 194 -15.67 -13.50 12.38
CA PRO A 194 -15.50 -13.98 11.02
C PRO A 194 -15.21 -12.86 10.01
N ARG A 195 -15.48 -11.59 10.37
CA ARG A 195 -15.19 -10.43 9.52
C ARG A 195 -13.71 -10.31 9.19
N GLY A 196 -12.82 -10.67 10.12
CA GLY A 196 -11.37 -10.65 9.91
C GLY A 196 -10.96 -11.60 8.79
N ALA A 197 -11.31 -12.89 8.89
CA ALA A 197 -11.01 -13.86 7.84
C ALA A 197 -11.76 -13.60 6.53
N ALA A 198 -12.99 -13.09 6.58
CA ALA A 198 -13.74 -12.72 5.38
C ALA A 198 -13.13 -11.49 4.66
N VAL A 199 -12.38 -10.66 5.36
CA VAL A 199 -11.57 -9.57 4.79
C VAL A 199 -10.21 -10.11 4.32
N ARG A 200 -9.57 -11.03 5.08
CA ARG A 200 -8.34 -11.74 4.68
C ARG A 200 -8.52 -12.59 3.42
N GLY A 201 -9.69 -13.23 3.25
CA GLY A 201 -10.08 -14.03 2.10
C GLY A 201 -10.55 -13.21 0.89
N ARG A 202 -10.58 -11.87 1.00
CA ARG A 202 -10.98 -10.94 -0.07
C ARG A 202 -9.78 -10.35 -0.82
N LEU A 203 -8.75 -11.16 -1.05
CA LEU A 203 -7.60 -11.01 -1.96
C LEU A 203 -6.24 -10.65 -1.29
N PHE A 204 -5.17 -11.24 -1.86
CA PHE A 204 -3.90 -10.61 -2.23
C PHE A 204 -2.54 -11.07 -1.68
N PRO A 205 -2.31 -11.83 -0.59
CA PRO A 205 -0.92 -12.23 -0.29
C PRO A 205 -0.28 -13.00 -1.46
N GLU A 206 -1.02 -13.95 -2.02
CA GLU A 206 -0.60 -14.77 -3.16
C GLU A 206 -0.58 -14.00 -4.49
N GLU A 207 -1.60 -13.18 -4.75
CA GLU A 207 -1.64 -12.41 -6.00
C GLU A 207 -0.64 -11.24 -6.00
N TRP A 208 -0.39 -10.60 -4.86
CA TRP A 208 0.66 -9.58 -4.69
C TRP A 208 2.04 -10.20 -4.86
N LEU A 209 2.27 -11.37 -4.25
CA LEU A 209 3.47 -12.16 -4.47
C LEU A 209 3.65 -12.52 -5.96
N ARG A 210 2.58 -12.97 -6.62
CA ARG A 210 2.57 -13.28 -8.06
C ARG A 210 2.91 -12.05 -8.92
N ILE A 211 2.38 -10.88 -8.60
CA ILE A 211 2.74 -9.62 -9.26
C ILE A 211 4.25 -9.39 -9.16
N GLN A 212 4.83 -9.48 -7.96
CA GLN A 212 6.27 -9.26 -7.77
C GLN A 212 7.11 -10.31 -8.50
N HIS A 213 6.68 -11.57 -8.52
CA HIS A 213 7.29 -12.63 -9.32
C HIS A 213 7.32 -12.31 -10.81
N LEU A 214 6.18 -11.90 -11.38
CA LEU A 214 6.08 -11.57 -12.81
C LEU A 214 6.98 -10.40 -13.19
N LEU A 215 7.04 -9.38 -12.34
CA LEU A 215 7.89 -8.20 -12.56
C LEU A 215 9.38 -8.57 -12.59
N LEU A 216 9.83 -9.47 -11.72
CA LEU A 216 11.24 -9.89 -11.70
C LEU A 216 11.59 -10.97 -12.73
N SER A 217 10.62 -11.80 -13.12
CA SER A 217 10.89 -12.93 -14.04
C SER A 217 10.79 -12.55 -15.52
N GLY A 218 10.10 -11.45 -15.85
CA GLY A 218 9.85 -11.03 -17.22
C GLY A 218 11.01 -10.30 -17.89
N ALA A 219 12.08 -11.02 -18.28
CA ALA A 219 13.31 -10.44 -18.82
C ALA A 219 13.09 -9.53 -20.06
N ALA A 220 12.12 -9.85 -20.92
CA ALA A 220 11.83 -9.08 -22.14
C ALA A 220 11.35 -7.64 -21.87
N TYR A 221 10.82 -7.37 -20.68
CA TYR A 221 10.30 -6.06 -20.27
C TYR A 221 11.02 -5.53 -19.03
N THR A 222 12.30 -5.90 -18.83
CA THR A 222 13.06 -5.55 -17.61
C THR A 222 12.96 -4.06 -17.24
N PRO A 223 13.24 -3.07 -18.11
CA PRO A 223 13.15 -1.66 -17.72
C PRO A 223 11.75 -1.25 -17.25
N GLN A 224 10.71 -1.66 -18.00
CA GLN A 224 9.32 -1.34 -17.66
C GLN A 224 8.92 -2.03 -16.36
N ASN A 225 9.28 -3.30 -16.18
CA ASN A 225 8.97 -4.06 -14.99
C ASN A 225 9.64 -3.49 -13.75
N LEU A 226 10.91 -3.08 -13.82
CA LEU A 226 11.60 -2.45 -12.68
C LEU A 226 10.93 -1.13 -12.28
N ARG A 227 10.56 -0.31 -13.27
CA ARG A 227 9.82 0.94 -13.04
C ARG A 227 8.44 0.68 -12.42
N THR A 228 7.67 -0.25 -12.99
CA THR A 228 6.34 -0.65 -12.49
C THR A 228 6.43 -1.27 -11.10
N ARG A 229 7.49 -2.03 -10.80
CA ARG A 229 7.74 -2.58 -9.47
C ARG A 229 7.89 -1.46 -8.43
N VAL A 230 8.74 -0.47 -8.70
CA VAL A 230 8.87 0.70 -7.81
C VAL A 230 7.53 1.43 -7.67
N ASP A 231 6.81 1.65 -8.77
CA ASP A 231 5.51 2.30 -8.75
C ASP A 231 4.50 1.59 -7.84
N LEU A 232 4.34 0.28 -7.99
CA LEU A 232 3.39 -0.50 -7.20
C LEU A 232 3.78 -0.55 -5.72
N LEU A 233 5.08 -0.69 -5.41
CA LEU A 233 5.58 -0.72 -4.03
C LEU A 233 5.41 0.64 -3.33
N LEU A 234 5.63 1.76 -4.04
CA LEU A 234 5.31 3.10 -3.52
C LEU A 234 3.80 3.26 -3.30
N GLY A 235 2.97 2.70 -4.18
CA GLY A 235 1.52 2.73 -4.00
C GLY A 235 1.09 1.96 -2.77
N HIS A 236 1.69 0.80 -2.52
CA HIS A 236 1.33 -0.10 -1.41
C HIS A 236 1.90 0.35 -0.06
N TYR A 237 3.21 0.60 0.03
CA TYR A 237 3.89 0.84 1.30
C TYR A 237 3.96 2.31 1.70
N TYR A 238 3.74 3.24 0.77
CA TYR A 238 3.58 4.67 1.07
C TYR A 238 2.12 5.12 0.93
N LEU A 239 1.20 4.22 0.56
CA LEU A 239 -0.19 4.58 0.27
C LEU A 239 -0.31 5.75 -0.73
N LEU A 240 0.61 5.89 -1.69
CA LEU A 240 0.60 7.02 -2.62
C LEU A 240 -0.40 6.80 -3.75
N ARG A 241 -1.03 7.91 -4.18
CA ARG A 241 -1.80 7.95 -5.43
C ARG A 241 -0.87 7.83 -6.64
N GLY A 242 -1.39 7.49 -7.82
CA GLY A 242 -0.58 7.42 -9.03
C GLY A 242 0.12 8.72 -9.37
N GLU A 243 -0.59 9.85 -9.32
CA GLU A 243 -0.03 11.18 -9.58
C GLU A 243 1.21 11.50 -8.71
N ASN A 244 1.12 11.25 -7.39
CA ASN A 244 2.23 11.49 -6.46
C ASN A 244 3.47 10.64 -6.79
N ARG A 245 3.27 9.41 -7.29
CA ARG A 245 4.37 8.51 -7.65
C ARG A 245 5.07 8.96 -8.93
N ARG A 246 4.32 9.46 -9.91
CA ARG A 246 4.87 9.95 -11.18
C ARG A 246 5.63 11.27 -11.01
N LYS A 247 5.13 12.17 -10.15
CA LYS A 247 5.76 13.47 -9.88
C LYS A 247 7.08 13.40 -9.10
N MET A 248 7.30 12.31 -8.35
CA MET A 248 8.43 12.14 -7.43
C MET A 248 9.80 12.33 -8.10
N GLU A 249 10.62 13.19 -7.51
CA GLU A 249 11.98 13.52 -7.97
C GLU A 249 13.05 12.81 -7.13
N LEU A 250 14.25 12.64 -7.69
CA LEU A 250 15.39 12.13 -6.92
C LEU A 250 15.68 13.02 -5.70
N ALA A 251 15.52 14.33 -5.85
CA ALA A 251 15.72 15.31 -4.77
C ALA A 251 14.67 15.26 -3.67
N ASP A 252 13.59 14.50 -3.85
CA ASP A 252 12.62 14.24 -2.79
C ASP A 252 13.02 13.02 -1.93
N LEU A 253 13.99 12.21 -2.36
CA LEU A 253 14.42 11.01 -1.65
C LEU A 253 15.62 11.28 -0.73
N SER A 254 15.53 10.80 0.50
CA SER A 254 16.61 10.90 1.48
C SER A 254 16.63 9.70 2.42
N LEU A 255 17.75 9.51 3.12
CA LEU A 255 17.87 8.52 4.19
C LEU A 255 17.72 9.19 5.56
N LEU A 256 16.90 8.60 6.42
CA LEU A 256 16.83 8.93 7.83
C LEU A 256 17.20 7.69 8.66
N ASP A 257 18.36 7.74 9.31
CA ASP A 257 18.79 6.67 10.20
C ASP A 257 18.00 6.68 11.50
N TYR A 258 17.51 5.51 11.90
CA TYR A 258 16.79 5.30 13.13
C TYR A 258 17.76 4.89 14.24
N PRO A 259 17.45 5.23 15.50
CA PRO A 259 18.33 4.88 16.62
C PRO A 259 18.46 3.35 16.77
N PRO A 260 19.54 2.86 17.40
CA PRO A 260 19.75 1.43 17.65
C PRO A 260 18.63 0.74 18.45
N SER A 261 17.78 1.51 19.13
CA SER A 261 16.60 1.00 19.83
C SER A 261 15.53 0.42 18.88
N GLU A 262 15.62 0.68 17.57
CA GLU A 262 14.70 0.17 16.57
C GLU A 262 14.85 -1.34 16.34
N GLY A 263 16.06 -1.88 16.52
CA GLY A 263 16.33 -3.31 16.49
C GLY A 263 17.81 -3.64 16.25
N PRO A 264 18.17 -4.94 16.23
CA PRO A 264 19.55 -5.39 16.13
C PRO A 264 20.25 -5.02 14.80
N THR A 265 19.48 -4.83 13.72
CA THR A 265 20.02 -4.42 12.43
C THR A 265 19.97 -2.89 12.32
N PRO A 266 21.03 -2.21 11.81
CA PRO A 266 20.97 -0.77 11.52
C PRO A 266 19.76 -0.44 10.64
N CYS A 267 18.84 0.36 11.17
CA CYS A 267 17.57 0.68 10.54
C CYS A 267 17.65 2.05 9.85
N GLY A 268 17.59 2.03 8.53
CA GLY A 268 17.53 3.25 7.70
C GLY A 268 16.15 3.37 7.07
N CYS A 269 15.45 4.46 7.36
CA CYS A 269 14.16 4.78 6.76
C CYS A 269 14.39 5.54 5.45
N LEU A 270 13.84 5.02 4.36
CA LEU A 270 13.75 5.77 3.11
C LEU A 270 12.66 6.82 3.29
N VAL A 271 13.02 8.09 3.19
CA VAL A 271 12.08 9.21 3.32
C VAL A 271 11.84 9.85 1.96
N SER A 272 10.57 10.11 1.65
CA SER A 272 10.15 10.85 0.47
C SER A 272 9.44 12.13 0.91
N LEU A 273 9.90 13.27 0.38
CA LEU A 273 9.23 14.55 0.51
C LEU A 273 8.07 14.63 -0.49
N LEU A 274 6.93 15.14 -0.04
CA LEU A 274 5.79 15.48 -0.89
C LEU A 274 5.55 16.99 -0.79
N ARG A 275 5.40 17.61 -1.97
CA ARG A 275 5.24 19.06 -2.11
C ARG A 275 3.82 19.45 -2.52
N ASP A 276 3.06 18.54 -3.13
CA ASP A 276 1.73 18.79 -3.68
C ASP A 276 0.65 17.87 -3.07
N GLY A 277 -0.57 18.39 -2.86
CA GLY A 277 -1.74 17.64 -2.38
C GLY A 277 -3.00 18.51 -2.23
N LYS A 278 -4.22 17.92 -2.17
CA LYS A 278 -5.53 18.62 -2.23
C LYS A 278 -5.64 19.84 -1.31
N LEU A 279 -5.05 19.74 -0.13
CA LEU A 279 -5.11 20.75 0.92
C LEU A 279 -3.80 21.47 1.15
N ASN A 280 -2.74 21.12 0.41
CA ASN A 280 -1.44 21.74 0.57
C ASN A 280 -1.31 23.03 -0.26
N LYS A 281 -2.29 23.94 -0.10
CA LYS A 281 -2.31 25.25 -0.77
C LYS A 281 -1.18 26.18 -0.26
N THR A 282 -0.42 25.75 0.74
CA THR A 282 0.64 26.50 1.42
C THR A 282 2.05 25.93 1.16
N ALA A 283 2.21 24.97 0.24
CA ALA A 283 3.49 24.34 -0.10
C ALA A 283 4.26 23.77 1.12
N ARG A 284 3.53 23.25 2.11
CA ARG A 284 4.09 22.61 3.31
C ARG A 284 4.85 21.35 2.93
N LYS A 285 6.01 21.14 3.56
CA LYS A 285 6.79 19.91 3.41
C LYS A 285 6.11 18.76 4.15
N GLU A 286 5.65 17.75 3.44
CA GLU A 286 5.10 16.52 4.01
C GLU A 286 6.07 15.36 3.79
N PHE A 287 6.21 14.47 4.77
CA PHE A 287 7.16 13.36 4.69
C PHE A 287 6.43 12.03 4.75
N MET A 288 6.89 11.10 3.90
CA MET A 288 6.49 9.71 3.91
C MET A 288 7.71 8.83 4.06
N GLY A 289 7.55 7.62 4.58
CA GLY A 289 8.67 6.74 4.81
C GLY A 289 8.36 5.27 4.63
N ALA A 290 9.40 4.50 4.35
CA ALA A 290 9.36 3.04 4.39
C ALA A 290 10.68 2.46 4.91
N LEU A 291 10.54 1.39 5.69
CA LEU A 291 11.66 0.56 6.11
C LEU A 291 11.95 -0.50 5.06
N ARG A 292 13.14 -1.11 5.11
CA ARG A 292 13.40 -2.32 4.30
C ARG A 292 12.47 -3.44 4.76
N HIS A 293 11.72 -4.01 3.82
CA HIS A 293 10.87 -5.17 4.05
C HIS A 293 11.70 -6.43 4.41
N LYS A 294 11.16 -7.32 5.27
CA LYS A 294 11.79 -8.61 5.64
C LYS A 294 12.06 -9.52 4.45
N ASP A 295 11.10 -9.60 3.53
CA ASP A 295 11.25 -10.23 2.22
C ASP A 295 11.81 -9.21 1.19
N PRO A 296 12.94 -9.50 0.52
CA PRO A 296 13.51 -8.63 -0.53
C PRO A 296 12.60 -8.42 -1.75
N LEU A 297 11.61 -9.29 -2.00
CA LEU A 297 10.63 -9.10 -3.09
C LEU A 297 9.75 -7.88 -2.88
N PHE A 298 9.47 -7.56 -1.63
CA PHE A 298 8.60 -6.46 -1.23
C PHE A 298 9.40 -5.23 -0.77
N CYS A 299 10.73 -5.25 -0.86
CA CYS A 299 11.57 -4.16 -0.38
C CYS A 299 11.59 -2.96 -1.35
N THR A 300 10.95 -1.86 -0.99
CA THR A 300 10.96 -0.61 -1.80
C THR A 300 12.38 -0.08 -2.03
N GLN A 301 13.24 -0.14 -1.00
CA GLN A 301 14.65 0.27 -1.13
C GLN A 301 15.39 -0.62 -2.14
N GLY A 302 15.20 -1.95 -2.07
CA GLY A 302 15.78 -2.89 -3.02
C GLY A 302 15.28 -2.68 -4.45
N ALA A 303 13.98 -2.41 -4.62
CA ALA A 303 13.40 -2.11 -5.93
C ALA A 303 13.94 -0.80 -6.53
N LEU A 304 14.10 0.26 -5.72
CA LEU A 304 14.75 1.50 -6.16
C LEU A 304 16.19 1.26 -6.56
N ALA A 305 16.95 0.50 -5.77
CA ALA A 305 18.33 0.19 -6.08
C ALA A 305 18.46 -0.58 -7.40
N GLN A 306 17.56 -1.53 -7.67
CA GLN A 306 17.50 -2.24 -8.94
C GLN A 306 17.17 -1.32 -10.12
N LEU A 307 16.18 -0.43 -9.96
CA LEU A 307 15.82 0.56 -10.98
C LEU A 307 16.98 1.52 -11.27
N PHE A 308 17.65 2.03 -10.24
CA PHE A 308 18.79 2.94 -10.35
C PHE A 308 20.03 2.27 -10.93
N PHE A 309 20.26 0.99 -10.60
CA PHE A 309 21.29 0.21 -11.25
C PHE A 309 21.01 0.11 -12.75
N TRP A 310 19.80 -0.29 -13.13
CA TRP A 310 19.42 -0.39 -14.53
C TRP A 310 19.60 0.93 -15.28
N ARG A 311 19.11 2.04 -14.72
CA ARG A 311 19.21 3.37 -15.33
C ARG A 311 20.65 3.78 -15.63
N TRP A 312 21.53 3.71 -14.64
CA TRP A 312 22.87 4.30 -14.74
C TRP A 312 23.97 3.34 -15.15
N HIS A 313 23.82 2.02 -14.95
CA HIS A 313 24.82 1.02 -15.36
C HIS A 313 24.47 0.31 -16.66
N VAL A 314 23.18 0.08 -16.93
CA VAL A 314 22.76 -0.73 -18.08
C VAL A 314 22.22 0.12 -19.22
N ALA A 315 21.31 1.05 -18.93
CA ALA A 315 20.67 1.89 -19.93
C ALA A 315 21.52 3.10 -20.36
N GLY A 316 22.65 3.36 -19.69
CA GLY A 316 23.56 4.45 -20.03
C GLY A 316 22.99 5.85 -19.74
N GLU A 317 21.97 5.98 -18.88
CA GLU A 317 21.51 7.30 -18.44
C GLU A 317 22.66 8.03 -17.72
N PRO A 318 22.95 9.31 -18.04
CA PRO A 318 23.99 10.05 -17.34
C PRO A 318 23.73 10.14 -15.84
N ALA A 319 24.78 9.99 -15.04
CA ALA A 319 24.68 10.15 -13.59
C ALA A 319 24.17 11.55 -13.21
N PRO A 320 23.48 11.71 -12.06
CA PRO A 320 23.11 13.04 -11.56
C PRO A 320 24.35 13.90 -11.29
N SER A 321 24.28 15.18 -11.65
CA SER A 321 25.31 16.17 -11.32
C SER A 321 24.87 17.00 -10.13
N PHE A 322 25.65 16.99 -9.05
CA PHE A 322 25.35 17.76 -7.84
C PHE A 322 26.03 19.14 -7.82
N ARG A 323 26.52 19.63 -8.97
CA ARG A 323 27.17 20.94 -9.07
C ARG A 323 26.24 22.08 -8.72
N ARG A 324 25.00 22.02 -9.23
CA ARG A 324 23.94 23.00 -9.00
C ARG A 324 22.62 22.27 -8.86
N ARG A 325 21.73 22.80 -8.01
CA ARG A 325 20.39 22.21 -7.79
C ARG A 325 19.63 21.96 -9.09
N LYS A 326 19.67 22.91 -10.04
CA LYS A 326 18.99 22.78 -11.34
C LYS A 326 19.48 21.62 -12.21
N ASP A 327 20.70 21.12 -11.98
CA ASP A 327 21.30 20.04 -12.77
C ASP A 327 20.77 18.65 -12.36
N TRP A 328 20.04 18.54 -11.22
CA TRP A 328 19.54 17.25 -10.75
C TRP A 328 18.14 17.25 -10.09
N TYR A 329 17.64 18.38 -9.58
CA TYR A 329 16.38 18.44 -8.82
C TYR A 329 15.18 17.94 -9.61
N ARG A 330 15.16 18.16 -10.94
CA ARG A 330 14.03 17.79 -11.80
C ARG A 330 14.07 16.33 -12.27
N ILE A 331 15.15 15.60 -11.97
CA ILE A 331 15.29 14.21 -12.41
C ILE A 331 14.24 13.37 -11.69
N LYS A 332 13.39 12.67 -12.45
CA LYS A 332 12.30 11.85 -11.92
C LYS A 332 12.79 10.51 -11.40
N VAL A 333 12.10 9.98 -10.40
CA VAL A 333 12.25 8.59 -9.96
C VAL A 333 11.66 7.67 -11.03
N LEU A 334 10.40 7.91 -11.41
CA LEU A 334 9.70 7.20 -12.49
C LEU A 334 9.79 8.03 -13.78
N VAL A 335 10.83 7.75 -14.57
CA VAL A 335 11.15 8.49 -15.79
C VAL A 335 10.14 8.21 -16.91
N GLY A 336 9.71 9.28 -17.59
CA GLY A 336 8.92 9.27 -18.82
C GLY A 336 9.80 9.07 -20.06
N ARG A 337 9.63 9.92 -21.09
CA ARG A 337 10.46 9.89 -22.30
C ARG A 337 11.84 10.49 -22.07
N ASP A 338 11.89 11.58 -21.31
CA ASP A 338 13.11 12.24 -20.84
C ASP A 338 13.23 12.10 -19.31
N ARG A 339 14.47 12.12 -18.79
CA ARG A 339 14.75 11.95 -17.36
C ARG A 339 14.09 12.98 -16.44
N GLU A 340 13.83 14.19 -16.94
CA GLU A 340 13.13 15.25 -16.20
C GLU A 340 11.60 15.22 -16.38
N GLN A 341 11.12 14.40 -17.32
CA GLN A 341 9.71 14.23 -17.59
C GLN A 341 9.12 13.13 -16.70
N GLU A 342 8.01 13.43 -16.02
CA GLU A 342 7.26 12.42 -15.29
C GLU A 342 6.73 11.34 -16.24
N LEU A 343 6.62 10.10 -15.73
CA LEU A 343 5.88 9.05 -16.41
C LEU A 343 4.48 9.55 -16.75
N SER A 344 3.98 9.29 -17.96
CA SER A 344 2.61 9.67 -18.32
C SER A 344 1.60 8.75 -17.63
N TYR A 345 0.42 9.30 -17.30
CA TYR A 345 -0.66 8.51 -16.72
C TYR A 345 -1.06 7.30 -17.60
N PRO A 346 -1.29 7.46 -18.93
CA PRO A 346 -1.62 6.32 -19.80
C PRO A 346 -0.57 5.21 -19.74
N THR A 347 0.73 5.56 -19.75
CA THR A 347 1.81 4.57 -19.67
C THR A 347 1.80 3.83 -18.33
N GLN A 348 1.68 4.55 -17.21
CA GLN A 348 1.60 3.92 -15.89
C GLN A 348 0.42 2.96 -15.81
N LEU A 349 -0.75 3.39 -16.31
CA LEU A 349 -1.97 2.61 -16.30
C LEU A 349 -1.81 1.35 -17.15
N GLN A 350 -1.33 1.47 -18.39
CA GLN A 350 -1.13 0.35 -19.31
C GLN A 350 -0.15 -0.68 -18.76
N GLU A 351 0.97 -0.26 -18.18
CA GLU A 351 1.93 -1.17 -17.56
C GLU A 351 1.34 -1.87 -16.33
N THR A 352 0.55 -1.16 -15.53
CA THR A 352 -0.19 -1.75 -14.41
C THR A 352 -1.20 -2.78 -14.91
N TRP A 353 -1.94 -2.46 -15.98
CA TRP A 353 -2.92 -3.35 -16.60
C TRP A 353 -2.27 -4.61 -17.12
N ARG A 354 -1.15 -4.48 -17.83
CA ARG A 354 -0.38 -5.60 -18.39
C ARG A 354 0.00 -6.59 -17.29
N ILE A 355 0.52 -6.08 -16.18
CA ILE A 355 0.98 -6.92 -15.06
C ILE A 355 -0.20 -7.51 -14.28
N PHE A 356 -1.27 -6.75 -14.05
CA PHE A 356 -2.47 -7.28 -13.40
C PHE A 356 -3.14 -8.35 -14.25
N GLY A 357 -3.28 -8.13 -15.55
CA GLY A 357 -3.80 -9.13 -16.49
C GLY A 357 -2.95 -10.41 -16.49
N ALA A 358 -1.62 -10.28 -16.54
CA ALA A 358 -0.71 -11.41 -16.45
C ALA A 358 -0.79 -12.15 -15.09
N ALA A 359 -1.11 -11.45 -14.00
CA ALA A 359 -1.33 -12.05 -12.69
C ALA A 359 -2.72 -12.71 -12.55
N GLY A 360 -3.63 -12.49 -13.51
CA GLY A 360 -5.03 -12.92 -13.44
C GLY A 360 -5.93 -11.99 -12.62
N LEU A 361 -5.50 -10.74 -12.39
CA LEU A 361 -6.21 -9.76 -11.58
C LEU A 361 -7.16 -8.90 -12.40
N ILE A 362 -8.43 -8.95 -12.04
CA ILE A 362 -9.49 -8.11 -12.61
C ILE A 362 -9.79 -6.99 -11.62
N ALA A 363 -9.33 -5.78 -11.93
CA ALA A 363 -9.59 -4.60 -11.13
C ALA A 363 -10.12 -3.46 -11.99
N SER A 364 -11.21 -2.82 -11.55
CA SER A 364 -11.73 -1.60 -12.19
C SER A 364 -10.77 -0.42 -11.98
N LYS A 365 -10.32 -0.22 -10.74
CA LYS A 365 -9.44 0.90 -10.35
C LYS A 365 -7.99 0.43 -10.25
N LYS A 366 -7.18 0.65 -11.29
CA LYS A 366 -5.89 -0.06 -11.42
C LYS A 366 -4.72 0.67 -10.75
N THR A 367 -4.44 1.93 -11.10
CA THR A 367 -3.36 2.70 -10.45
C THR A 367 -3.63 2.99 -8.98
N HIS A 368 -4.90 3.12 -8.56
CA HIS A 368 -5.26 3.31 -7.15
C HIS A 368 -5.30 2.00 -6.32
N LEU A 369 -5.29 0.82 -6.97
CA LEU A 369 -5.40 -0.45 -6.26
C LEU A 369 -4.33 -0.65 -5.18
N PRO A 370 -3.02 -0.41 -5.44
CA PRO A 370 -1.99 -0.65 -4.44
C PRO A 370 -2.19 0.18 -3.18
N ARG A 371 -2.60 1.45 -3.31
CA ARG A 371 -2.92 2.34 -2.18
C ARG A 371 -4.04 1.79 -1.32
N ARG A 372 -5.11 1.31 -1.96
CA ARG A 372 -6.23 0.70 -1.25
C ARG A 372 -5.80 -0.58 -0.54
N VAL A 373 -5.08 -1.46 -1.25
CA VAL A 373 -4.66 -2.76 -0.73
C VAL A 373 -3.68 -2.58 0.42
N GLY A 374 -2.70 -1.68 0.32
CA GLY A 374 -1.75 -1.43 1.40
C GLY A 374 -2.40 -0.95 2.69
N ALA A 375 -3.50 -0.18 2.60
CA ALA A 375 -4.26 0.22 3.79
C ALA A 375 -5.01 -0.97 4.43
N GLN A 376 -5.57 -1.86 3.60
CA GLN A 376 -6.24 -3.08 4.07
C GLN A 376 -5.26 -4.09 4.65
N ASP A 377 -4.08 -4.20 4.05
CA ASP A 377 -2.98 -5.04 4.52
C ASP A 377 -2.50 -4.58 5.91
N ALA A 378 -2.26 -3.28 6.08
CA ALA A 378 -1.90 -2.71 7.36
C ALA A 378 -2.97 -2.91 8.44
N GLU A 379 -4.25 -2.76 8.11
CA GLU A 379 -5.39 -3.03 9.02
C GLU A 379 -5.40 -4.50 9.45
N THR A 380 -5.22 -5.41 8.49
CA THR A 380 -5.21 -6.86 8.73
C THR A 380 -4.08 -7.28 9.67
N HIS A 381 -2.92 -6.62 9.56
CA HIS A 381 -1.76 -6.86 10.41
C HIS A 381 -1.74 -6.01 11.70
N GLY A 382 -2.89 -5.44 12.10
CA GLY A 382 -3.07 -4.84 13.42
C GLY A 382 -2.61 -3.38 13.55
N THR A 383 -2.40 -2.68 12.43
CA THR A 383 -2.10 -1.24 12.47
C THR A 383 -3.33 -0.46 12.94
N SER A 384 -3.15 0.49 13.85
CA SER A 384 -4.25 1.33 14.32
C SER A 384 -4.82 2.22 13.20
N LEU A 385 -6.13 2.49 13.24
CA LEU A 385 -6.78 3.40 12.29
C LEU A 385 -6.11 4.77 12.25
N ALA A 386 -5.63 5.28 13.39
CA ALA A 386 -4.91 6.54 13.47
C ALA A 386 -3.61 6.52 12.64
N GLN A 387 -2.83 5.44 12.71
CA GLN A 387 -1.60 5.27 11.96
C GLN A 387 -1.84 5.03 10.47
N ILE A 388 -2.87 4.26 10.11
CA ILE A 388 -3.27 4.09 8.70
C ILE A 388 -3.77 5.42 8.12
N SER A 389 -4.56 6.18 8.89
CA SER A 389 -5.07 7.49 8.48
C SER A 389 -3.94 8.52 8.34
N GLN A 390 -2.94 8.47 9.21
CA GLN A 390 -1.73 9.28 9.10
C GLN A 390 -0.91 8.90 7.85
N ALA A 391 -0.68 7.61 7.60
CA ALA A 391 0.02 7.12 6.41
C ALA A 391 -0.72 7.46 5.11
N GLY A 392 -2.04 7.29 5.09
CA GLY A 392 -2.90 7.62 3.96
C GLY A 392 -3.14 9.12 3.77
N ARG A 393 -2.72 9.95 4.73
CA ARG A 393 -2.99 11.40 4.79
C ARG A 393 -4.49 11.74 4.74
N TRP A 394 -5.30 10.91 5.40
CA TRP A 394 -6.74 11.13 5.53
C TRP A 394 -7.11 11.97 6.75
N ASN A 395 -6.23 12.06 7.75
CA ASN A 395 -6.39 12.94 8.90
C ASN A 395 -5.79 14.32 8.62
N GLN A 396 -6.64 15.35 8.59
CA GLN A 396 -6.28 16.72 8.25
C GLN A 396 -6.59 17.71 9.39
N SER A 397 -6.61 17.24 10.64
CA SER A 397 -6.79 18.13 11.78
C SER A 397 -5.71 19.23 11.82
N VAL A 398 -6.07 20.42 12.35
CA VAL A 398 -5.15 21.56 12.50
C VAL A 398 -3.87 21.16 13.24
N LEU A 399 -3.96 20.29 14.25
CA LEU A 399 -2.79 19.76 14.97
C LEU A 399 -1.83 18.98 14.04
N CYS A 400 -2.38 18.07 13.22
CA CYS A 400 -1.59 17.31 12.23
C CYS A 400 -1.01 18.26 11.16
N GLN A 401 -1.76 19.29 10.79
CA GLN A 401 -1.37 20.28 9.79
C GLN A 401 -0.41 21.37 10.28
N ALA A 402 -0.31 21.62 11.59
CA ALA A 402 0.52 22.68 12.13
C ALA A 402 1.76 22.16 12.88
N TYR A 403 1.65 21.05 13.60
CA TYR A 403 2.67 20.66 14.60
C TYR A 403 3.32 19.29 14.35
N LEU A 404 2.64 18.37 13.65
CA LEU A 404 3.14 17.02 13.44
C LEU A 404 3.72 16.88 12.02
N THR A 405 4.97 16.43 11.92
CA THR A 405 5.61 15.98 10.68
C THR A 405 5.91 14.48 10.71
N HIS A 406 5.50 13.79 11.77
CA HIS A 406 6.03 12.49 12.12
C HIS A 406 5.63 11.40 11.13
N LEU A 407 6.61 10.60 10.74
CA LEU A 407 6.42 9.37 9.97
C LEU A 407 5.60 8.35 10.80
N PRO A 408 4.66 7.62 10.20
CA PRO A 408 3.80 6.66 10.91
C PRO A 408 4.57 5.37 11.21
N ARG A 409 5.43 5.39 12.25
CA ARG A 409 6.39 4.31 12.56
C ARG A 409 5.73 2.95 12.77
N GLN A 410 4.58 2.91 13.44
CA GLN A 410 3.87 1.65 13.66
C GLN A 410 3.43 1.04 12.33
N PHE A 411 2.82 1.85 11.46
CA PHE A 411 2.43 1.43 10.11
C PHE A 411 3.65 0.93 9.32
N MET A 412 4.73 1.72 9.27
CA MET A 412 5.93 1.39 8.50
C MET A 412 6.58 0.07 8.92
N ARG A 413 6.60 -0.26 10.21
CA ARG A 413 7.10 -1.54 10.71
C ARG A 413 6.22 -2.70 10.27
N ILE A 414 4.91 -2.57 10.48
CA ILE A 414 3.93 -3.62 10.19
C ILE A 414 3.97 -3.99 8.71
N VAL A 415 3.84 -3.00 7.82
CA VAL A 415 3.85 -3.25 6.37
C VAL A 415 5.21 -3.67 5.82
N ALA A 416 6.29 -3.53 6.61
CA ALA A 416 7.61 -4.08 6.29
C ALA A 416 7.83 -5.50 6.84
N GLY A 417 6.82 -6.08 7.51
CA GLY A 417 6.84 -7.44 8.06
C GLY A 417 7.33 -7.53 9.51
N PHE A 418 7.46 -6.43 10.23
CA PHE A 418 7.89 -6.39 11.63
C PHE A 418 6.71 -6.21 12.58
N SER A 419 6.94 -6.37 13.89
CA SER A 419 5.92 -6.05 14.88
C SER A 419 5.71 -4.54 14.99
N ALA A 420 4.58 -4.15 15.57
CA ALA A 420 4.26 -2.75 15.86
C ALA A 420 5.32 -2.06 16.75
N SER A 421 5.99 -2.84 17.59
CA SER A 421 6.87 -2.38 18.67
C SER A 421 8.28 -2.06 18.15
N PRO A 422 8.94 -1.02 18.69
CA PRO A 422 10.36 -0.81 18.45
C PRO A 422 11.19 -1.93 19.07
N GLY A 423 12.34 -2.23 18.47
CA GLY A 423 13.28 -3.25 18.95
C GLY A 423 13.27 -4.54 18.14
N ASP A 424 12.27 -4.71 17.29
CA ASP A 424 12.04 -5.94 16.52
C ASP A 424 12.61 -5.88 15.09
N TYR A 425 13.26 -4.78 14.71
CA TYR A 425 13.83 -4.63 13.38
C TYR A 425 15.09 -5.49 13.22
N PHE A 426 14.92 -6.64 12.59
CA PHE A 426 16.00 -7.57 12.27
C PHE A 426 15.89 -8.10 10.84
N LEU A 427 16.97 -7.99 10.08
CA LEU A 427 17.07 -8.53 8.73
C LEU A 427 18.19 -9.55 8.66
N ALA A 428 17.84 -10.83 8.54
CA ALA A 428 18.81 -11.92 8.41
C ALA A 428 19.78 -11.71 7.23
N ARG A 429 19.28 -11.23 6.09
CA ARG A 429 20.09 -10.93 4.90
C ARG A 429 21.03 -9.74 5.05
N ALA A 430 20.91 -8.96 6.12
CA ALA A 430 21.79 -7.84 6.44
C ALA A 430 22.88 -8.21 7.46
N ALA A 431 23.03 -9.49 7.81
CA ALA A 431 24.03 -9.97 8.76
C ALA A 431 25.48 -9.75 8.28
N HIS A 432 25.69 -9.71 6.96
CA HIS A 432 27.00 -9.47 6.36
C HIS A 432 27.05 -8.10 5.70
N GLU A 433 28.05 -7.31 6.07
CA GLU A 433 28.39 -6.08 5.39
C GLU A 433 29.07 -6.42 4.05
N PRO A 434 28.62 -5.90 2.90
CA PRO A 434 29.24 -6.21 1.63
C PRO A 434 30.68 -5.68 1.55
N PRO A 435 31.63 -6.45 1.00
CA PRO A 435 32.99 -5.97 0.77
C PRO A 435 33.02 -4.65 -0.01
N TYR A 436 33.84 -3.69 0.44
CA TYR A 436 33.92 -2.37 -0.20
C TYR A 436 34.31 -2.45 -1.69
N VAL A 437 35.07 -3.48 -2.08
CA VAL A 437 35.39 -3.75 -3.50
C VAL A 437 34.15 -3.95 -4.35
N LEU A 438 33.12 -4.66 -3.85
CA LEU A 438 31.83 -4.80 -4.55
C LEU A 438 31.05 -3.48 -4.53
N GLN A 439 31.08 -2.77 -3.40
CA GLN A 439 30.35 -1.52 -3.23
C GLN A 439 30.80 -0.43 -4.22
N LYS A 440 32.11 -0.23 -4.41
CA LYS A 440 32.64 0.82 -5.29
C LYS A 440 32.35 0.63 -6.78
N HIS A 441 32.02 -0.60 -7.20
CA HIS A 441 31.53 -0.85 -8.57
C HIS A 441 30.12 -0.29 -8.79
N LEU A 442 29.33 -0.11 -7.74
CA LEU A 442 27.98 0.43 -7.82
C LEU A 442 28.01 1.95 -7.70
N TRP A 443 27.63 2.66 -8.77
CA TRP A 443 27.53 4.13 -8.79
C TRP A 443 28.86 4.81 -8.36
N PRO A 444 29.94 4.68 -9.15
CA PRO A 444 31.27 5.16 -8.77
C PRO A 444 31.34 6.68 -8.54
N TRP A 445 30.41 7.44 -9.11
CA TRP A 445 30.31 8.89 -8.91
C TRP A 445 30.07 9.29 -7.44
N ILE A 446 29.63 8.38 -6.58
CA ILE A 446 29.53 8.64 -5.13
C ILE A 446 30.92 8.98 -4.56
N GLU A 447 32.00 8.34 -5.05
CA GLU A 447 33.37 8.60 -4.60
C GLU A 447 33.86 10.01 -4.98
N GLU A 448 33.28 10.61 -6.03
CA GLU A 448 33.56 12.00 -6.42
C GLU A 448 32.79 12.98 -5.52
N TRP A 449 31.51 12.71 -5.25
CA TRP A 449 30.62 13.67 -4.62
C TRP A 449 30.70 13.69 -3.10
N GLU A 450 30.81 12.53 -2.44
CA GLU A 450 30.84 12.49 -0.97
C GLU A 450 31.98 13.32 -0.37
N PRO A 451 33.26 13.19 -0.81
CA PRO A 451 34.34 14.01 -0.27
C PRO A 451 34.11 15.51 -0.47
N ARG A 452 33.48 15.91 -1.59
CA ARG A 452 33.16 17.32 -1.86
C ARG A 452 32.10 17.86 -0.91
N PHE A 453 31.05 17.09 -0.62
CA PHE A 453 30.03 17.45 0.36
C PHE A 453 30.59 17.47 1.80
N GLU A 454 31.47 16.53 2.14
CA GLU A 454 32.16 16.55 3.44
C GLU A 454 33.08 17.77 3.61
N ALA A 455 33.86 18.11 2.59
CA ALA A 455 34.68 19.32 2.58
C ALA A 455 33.82 20.58 2.72
N ARG A 456 32.72 20.66 1.96
CA ARG A 456 31.77 21.77 2.05
C ARG A 456 31.15 21.90 3.44
N ALA A 457 30.78 20.79 4.08
CA ALA A 457 30.27 20.78 5.46
C ALA A 457 31.30 21.34 6.48
N ARG A 458 32.60 21.21 6.19
CA ARG A 458 33.71 21.81 6.94
C ARG A 458 34.04 23.25 6.49
N ARG A 459 33.20 23.86 5.66
CA ARG A 459 33.39 25.19 5.03
C ARG A 459 34.64 25.29 4.15
N GLN A 460 35.13 24.16 3.66
CA GLN A 460 36.24 24.10 2.71
C GLN A 460 35.68 24.14 1.30
N CYS A 461 36.32 24.91 0.41
CA CYS A 461 35.97 24.96 -0.99
C CYS A 461 36.79 23.95 -1.79
N TRP A 462 36.16 23.27 -2.74
CA TRP A 462 36.86 22.38 -3.67
C TRP A 462 37.50 23.20 -4.79
N ALA A 463 38.75 22.88 -5.17
CA ALA A 463 39.53 23.67 -6.13
C ALA A 463 38.89 23.78 -7.52
N GLU A 464 38.11 22.77 -7.94
CA GLU A 464 37.45 22.69 -9.25
C GLU A 464 36.04 23.32 -9.27
N GLY A 465 35.59 23.91 -8.15
CA GLY A 465 34.26 24.52 -8.00
C GLY A 465 33.08 23.53 -8.08
N GLY A 466 31.84 24.04 -8.04
CA GLY A 466 30.62 23.25 -8.25
C GLY A 466 29.93 22.76 -6.98
N LEU A 467 29.74 23.64 -6.00
CA LEU A 467 28.96 23.41 -4.77
C LEU A 467 28.74 24.77 -4.10
N ASP A 468 28.16 25.69 -4.87
CA ASP A 468 28.10 27.12 -4.53
C ASP A 468 27.24 27.37 -3.27
N ASP A 469 26.24 26.52 -3.07
CA ASP A 469 25.26 26.57 -1.98
C ASP A 469 25.22 25.26 -1.17
N ASP A 470 24.79 25.35 0.08
CA ASP A 470 24.50 24.16 0.89
C ASP A 470 23.27 23.44 0.30
N ASP A 471 23.42 22.15 -0.02
CA ASP A 471 22.36 21.32 -0.61
C ASP A 471 22.07 20.11 0.29
N LEU A 472 21.11 20.29 1.22
CA LEU A 472 20.67 19.23 2.13
C LEU A 472 19.97 18.07 1.41
N ALA A 473 19.34 18.33 0.25
CA ALA A 473 18.69 17.27 -0.52
C ALA A 473 19.75 16.35 -1.13
N ALA A 474 20.83 16.93 -1.66
CA ALA A 474 21.94 16.17 -2.22
C ALA A 474 22.68 15.36 -1.15
N ASP A 475 22.95 15.94 0.03
CA ASP A 475 23.53 15.20 1.17
C ASP A 475 22.63 14.02 1.59
N GLY A 476 21.33 14.27 1.76
CA GLY A 476 20.36 13.22 2.10
C GLY A 476 20.24 12.13 1.03
N PHE A 477 20.31 12.50 -0.24
CA PHE A 477 20.26 11.57 -1.38
C PHE A 477 21.55 10.76 -1.51
N LEU A 478 22.73 11.37 -1.33
CA LEU A 478 24.02 10.65 -1.35
C LEU A 478 24.10 9.60 -0.23
N LYS A 479 23.65 9.94 0.99
CA LYS A 479 23.52 8.98 2.09
C LYS A 479 22.60 7.81 1.74
N LEU A 480 21.46 8.10 1.09
CA LEU A 480 20.57 7.07 0.58
C LEU A 480 21.28 6.19 -0.46
N MET A 481 21.98 6.78 -1.43
CA MET A 481 22.67 6.04 -2.48
C MET A 481 23.76 5.11 -1.94
N ARG A 482 24.53 5.56 -0.93
CA ARG A 482 25.47 4.71 -0.19
C ARG A 482 24.76 3.52 0.44
N ARG A 483 23.62 3.76 1.12
CA ARG A 483 22.80 2.68 1.69
C ARG A 483 22.27 1.73 0.63
N LEU A 484 21.82 2.24 -0.52
CA LEU A 484 21.29 1.41 -1.61
C LEU A 484 22.35 0.47 -2.20
N ARG A 485 23.65 0.78 -2.12
CA ARG A 485 24.73 -0.15 -2.55
C ARG A 485 24.64 -1.43 -1.75
N ILE A 486 24.54 -1.27 -0.43
CA ILE A 486 24.44 -2.36 0.53
C ILE A 486 23.15 -3.14 0.31
N VAL A 487 22.03 -2.44 0.19
CA VAL A 487 20.71 -3.06 -0.02
C VAL A 487 20.69 -3.88 -1.30
N LEU A 488 21.23 -3.36 -2.41
CA LEU A 488 21.24 -4.05 -3.70
C LEU A 488 22.02 -5.36 -3.62
N LEU A 489 23.24 -5.32 -3.07
CA LEU A 489 24.11 -6.49 -2.93
C LEU A 489 23.45 -7.56 -2.06
N GLN A 490 22.92 -7.18 -0.90
CA GLN A 490 22.26 -8.11 0.02
C GLN A 490 20.96 -8.69 -0.54
N ASP A 491 20.11 -7.86 -1.15
CA ASP A 491 18.83 -8.31 -1.69
C ASP A 491 19.03 -9.23 -2.91
N LEU A 492 19.94 -8.88 -3.84
CA LEU A 492 20.25 -9.72 -4.99
C LEU A 492 20.91 -11.04 -4.61
N ALA A 493 21.73 -11.09 -3.55
CA ALA A 493 22.34 -12.33 -3.07
C ALA A 493 21.28 -13.37 -2.66
N VAL A 494 20.21 -12.90 -2.01
CA VAL A 494 19.05 -13.73 -1.62
C VAL A 494 18.16 -14.07 -2.81
N LEU A 495 17.95 -13.13 -3.73
CA LEU A 495 17.08 -13.34 -4.89
C LEU A 495 17.71 -14.24 -5.97
N GLN A 496 19.05 -14.26 -6.09
CA GLN A 496 19.78 -14.93 -7.17
C GLN A 496 19.33 -16.38 -7.43
N PRO A 497 19.16 -17.28 -6.43
CA PRO A 497 18.78 -18.67 -6.70
C PRO A 497 17.38 -18.80 -7.30
N ARG A 498 16.45 -17.90 -6.93
CA ARG A 498 15.07 -17.94 -7.42
C ARG A 498 14.90 -17.25 -8.77
N TYR A 499 15.79 -16.32 -9.10
CA TYR A 499 15.77 -15.58 -10.36
C TYR A 499 17.17 -15.51 -11.00
N PRO A 500 17.78 -16.66 -11.34
CA PRO A 500 19.15 -16.69 -11.85
C PRO A 500 19.28 -15.97 -13.19
N SER A 501 18.18 -15.82 -13.93
CA SER A 501 18.11 -15.12 -15.23
C SER A 501 17.94 -13.60 -15.11
N LEU A 502 17.99 -13.02 -13.92
CA LEU A 502 17.93 -11.56 -13.80
C LEU A 502 19.13 -10.94 -14.54
N PRO A 503 18.91 -9.94 -15.40
CA PRO A 503 19.99 -9.32 -16.17
C PRO A 503 21.14 -8.74 -15.34
N PHE A 504 20.89 -8.41 -14.07
CA PHE A 504 21.93 -7.89 -13.16
C PHE A 504 23.15 -8.78 -13.09
N PHE A 505 22.96 -10.11 -13.12
CA PHE A 505 24.03 -11.10 -12.99
C PHE A 505 24.94 -11.19 -14.23
N ALA A 506 24.65 -10.44 -15.29
CA ALA A 506 25.55 -10.29 -16.43
C ALA A 506 26.58 -9.17 -16.23
N TYR A 507 26.41 -8.30 -15.22
CA TYR A 507 27.22 -7.09 -15.03
C TYR A 507 28.01 -7.14 -13.72
N ALA A 508 29.17 -6.49 -13.71
CA ALA A 508 29.88 -6.23 -12.46
C ALA A 508 29.01 -5.36 -11.52
N PRO A 509 29.06 -5.57 -10.20
CA PRO A 509 29.92 -6.53 -9.50
C PRO A 509 29.35 -7.95 -9.38
N PHE A 510 28.22 -8.28 -10.01
CA PHE A 510 27.43 -9.50 -9.73
C PHE A 510 27.87 -10.77 -10.47
N ASN A 511 29.00 -10.73 -11.17
CA ASN A 511 29.47 -11.79 -12.07
C ASN A 511 30.91 -12.24 -11.76
N GLY A 512 31.48 -11.85 -10.62
CA GLY A 512 32.85 -12.14 -10.21
C GLY A 512 32.97 -12.99 -8.94
N PRO A 513 34.17 -13.51 -8.63
CA PRO A 513 34.39 -14.41 -7.50
C PRO A 513 34.13 -13.75 -6.14
N GLU A 514 34.42 -12.46 -5.99
CA GLU A 514 34.11 -11.71 -4.77
C GLU A 514 32.60 -11.66 -4.50
N TRP A 515 31.79 -11.59 -5.56
CA TRP A 515 30.33 -11.66 -5.44
C TRP A 515 29.87 -13.04 -5.03
N ASP A 516 30.40 -14.11 -5.64
CA ASP A 516 29.99 -15.47 -5.31
C ASP A 516 30.23 -15.80 -3.83
N VAL A 517 31.42 -15.44 -3.31
CA VAL A 517 31.77 -15.61 -1.89
C VAL A 517 30.78 -14.84 -0.99
N PHE A 518 30.55 -13.56 -1.30
CA PHE A 518 29.63 -12.72 -0.52
C PHE A 518 28.20 -13.26 -0.57
N ALA A 519 27.71 -13.63 -1.76
CA ALA A 519 26.34 -14.07 -1.96
C ALA A 519 26.07 -15.41 -1.26
N VAL A 520 27.03 -16.34 -1.27
CA VAL A 520 26.96 -17.60 -0.50
C VAL A 520 26.90 -17.32 1.00
N ALA A 521 27.72 -16.40 1.53
CA ALA A 521 27.71 -16.05 2.95
C ALA A 521 26.36 -15.47 3.39
N VAL A 522 25.81 -14.51 2.62
CA VAL A 522 24.49 -13.92 2.87
C VAL A 522 23.39 -14.98 2.87
N ARG A 523 23.37 -15.88 1.88
CA ARG A 523 22.34 -16.93 1.78
C ARG A 523 22.44 -17.95 2.91
N SER A 524 23.66 -18.37 3.26
CA SER A 524 23.89 -19.36 4.32
C SER A 524 23.33 -18.86 5.65
N THR A 525 23.56 -17.59 5.97
CA THR A 525 22.98 -16.97 7.16
C THR A 525 21.48 -16.73 7.00
N ALA A 526 20.99 -16.31 5.83
CA ALA A 526 19.55 -16.06 5.64
C ALA A 526 18.68 -17.32 5.80
N VAL A 527 19.16 -18.49 5.37
CA VAL A 527 18.45 -19.78 5.49
C VAL A 527 18.54 -20.34 6.92
N GLY A 528 19.65 -20.11 7.63
CA GLY A 528 19.90 -20.62 8.98
C GLY A 528 19.66 -19.62 10.12
N ALA A 529 19.22 -18.39 9.84
CA ALA A 529 19.10 -17.35 10.86
C ALA A 529 17.97 -17.64 11.84
N THR A 530 18.33 -18.15 13.02
CA THR A 530 17.55 -17.91 14.24
C THR A 530 17.62 -16.43 14.60
N GLU A 531 16.46 -15.84 14.92
CA GLU A 531 16.40 -14.48 15.46
C GLU A 531 17.39 -14.33 16.64
N PRO A 532 18.06 -13.18 16.80
CA PRO A 532 18.99 -12.98 17.91
C PRO A 532 18.32 -13.32 19.25
N VAL A 533 19.04 -14.01 20.15
CA VAL A 533 18.50 -14.41 21.47
C VAL A 533 17.95 -13.21 22.23
N SER A 534 18.59 -12.05 22.11
CA SER A 534 18.12 -10.78 22.69
C SER A 534 16.71 -10.39 22.22
N LEU A 535 16.37 -10.67 20.97
CA LEU A 535 15.07 -10.39 20.38
C LEU A 535 14.02 -11.40 20.86
N LEU A 536 14.39 -12.69 20.94
CA LEU A 536 13.53 -13.75 21.48
C LEU A 536 13.19 -13.49 22.96
N VAL A 537 14.18 -13.15 23.79
CA VAL A 537 13.99 -12.80 25.20
C VAL A 537 13.09 -11.58 25.35
N ARG A 538 13.29 -10.55 24.51
CA ARG A 538 12.47 -9.33 24.55
C ARG A 538 10.99 -9.59 24.25
N ARG A 539 10.70 -10.51 23.32
CA ARG A 539 9.33 -10.93 22.98
C ARG A 539 8.71 -11.84 24.04
N ALA A 540 9.52 -12.69 24.68
CA ALA A 540 9.05 -13.59 25.74
C ALA A 540 8.84 -12.88 27.09
N LEU A 541 9.53 -11.76 27.34
CA LEU A 541 9.50 -11.04 28.62
C LEU A 541 8.08 -10.66 29.10
N PRO A 542 7.17 -10.12 28.26
CA PRO A 542 5.80 -9.83 28.67
C PRO A 542 5.03 -11.07 29.13
N GLU A 543 5.16 -12.20 28.41
CA GLU A 543 4.50 -13.46 28.78
C GLU A 543 5.09 -14.03 30.07
N LEU A 544 6.42 -14.01 30.22
CA LEU A 544 7.12 -14.42 31.44
C LEU A 544 6.73 -13.53 32.64
N SER A 545 6.56 -12.22 32.43
CA SER A 545 6.09 -11.31 33.47
C SER A 545 4.68 -11.64 33.93
N CYS A 546 3.76 -11.89 32.99
CA CYS A 546 2.39 -12.32 33.34
C CYS A 546 2.37 -13.65 34.09
N VAL A 547 3.19 -14.62 33.69
CA VAL A 547 3.31 -15.90 34.41
C VAL A 547 3.85 -15.67 35.83
N LEU A 548 4.92 -14.89 35.98
CA LEU A 548 5.52 -14.59 37.29
C LEU A 548 4.56 -13.82 38.21
N GLU A 549 3.78 -12.90 37.67
CA GLU A 549 2.73 -12.18 38.40
C GLU A 549 1.57 -13.10 38.80
N SER A 550 1.17 -14.03 37.94
CA SER A 550 0.11 -15.01 38.24
C SER A 550 0.52 -16.04 39.29
N THR A 551 1.81 -16.39 39.38
CA THR A 551 2.35 -17.29 40.42
C THR A 551 2.61 -16.62 41.77
N ARG A 552 2.43 -15.29 41.86
CA ARG A 552 2.54 -14.52 43.11
C ARG A 552 1.18 -14.29 43.81
N GLN A 553 0.08 -14.69 43.18
CA GLN A 553 -1.24 -14.85 43.81
C GLN A 553 -1.41 -16.29 44.27
#